data_AF-A0A1H0LZR4-F1
#
_entry.id   AF-A0A1H0LZR4-F1
#
_cell.length_a   1.000
_cell.length_b   1.000
_cell.length_c   1.000
_cell.angle_alpha   90.00
_cell.angle_beta   90.00
_cell.angle_gamma   90.00
#
_symmetry.space_group_name_H-M   'P 1'
#
loop_
_entity.id
_entity.type
_entity.pdbx_description
1 polymer ?
#
loop_
_entity_poly.entity_id
_entity_poly.type
_entity_poly.pdbx_seq_one_letter_code
_entity_poly.pdbx_strand_id
1 'polypeptide(L)'
;MEKEKGKEVKEVELKDTTFTHKGESYPAEYHVNCLNETACEAPPTNAIDPYSEWKDEVNPAEVNANIGDEVKIAFPEDVPAPKRLSIHKQQGATGVQEYLQDNVIEIMGEENTKITYIVHAEWSEKGKKTADVQFAFIVPRPSLAE
;
A
#
# COMPACT_ATOMS: atom_id res chain seq x y z
N MET A 1 -30.84 -17.46 -5.00
CA MET A 1 -29.36 -17.41 -5.04
C MET A 1 -28.99 -16.04 -5.54
N GLU A 2 -28.81 -15.10 -4.62
CA GLU A 2 -28.39 -13.75 -4.96
C GLU A 2 -26.99 -13.85 -5.56
N LYS A 3 -26.85 -13.35 -6.80
CA LYS A 3 -25.54 -13.19 -7.41
C LYS A 3 -24.83 -12.12 -6.60
N GLU A 4 -23.82 -12.49 -5.82
CA GLU A 4 -22.80 -11.53 -5.38
C GLU A 4 -22.25 -10.89 -6.66
N LYS A 5 -22.74 -9.69 -6.98
CA LYS A 5 -22.09 -8.81 -7.94
C LYS A 5 -20.72 -8.51 -7.33
N GLY A 6 -19.65 -8.83 -8.05
CA GLY A 6 -18.31 -8.40 -7.66
C GLY A 6 -18.35 -6.92 -7.34
N LYS A 7 -17.97 -6.56 -6.11
CA LYS A 7 -17.83 -5.17 -5.72
C LYS A 7 -16.61 -4.62 -6.46
N GLU A 8 -16.84 -3.69 -7.37
CA GLU A 8 -15.81 -2.95 -8.09
C GLU A 8 -15.16 -1.93 -7.14
N VAL A 9 -13.85 -1.74 -7.21
CA VAL A 9 -13.11 -0.79 -6.36
C VAL A 9 -13.11 0.58 -7.01
N LYS A 10 -13.49 1.63 -6.26
CA LYS A 10 -13.45 3.02 -6.74
C LYS A 10 -12.53 3.88 -5.90
N GLU A 11 -11.95 4.90 -6.52
CA GLU A 11 -11.11 5.92 -5.87
C GLU A 11 -11.78 6.51 -4.61
N VAL A 12 -13.04 6.93 -4.72
CA VAL A 12 -13.79 7.52 -3.59
C VAL A 12 -13.89 6.58 -2.39
N GLU A 13 -13.92 5.26 -2.62
CA GLU A 13 -14.05 4.25 -1.57
C GLU A 13 -12.70 3.93 -0.91
N LEU A 14 -11.58 4.31 -1.51
CA LEU A 14 -10.24 4.10 -0.94
C LEU A 14 -9.75 5.27 -0.08
N LYS A 15 -10.47 6.41 -0.07
CA LYS A 15 -10.07 7.63 0.66
C LYS A 15 -9.95 7.43 2.17
N ASP A 16 -10.66 6.46 2.73
CA ASP A 16 -10.64 6.15 4.17
C ASP A 16 -9.66 5.03 4.52
N THR A 17 -8.76 4.64 3.58
CA THR A 17 -7.68 3.70 3.88
C THR A 17 -6.72 4.33 4.88
N THR A 18 -6.29 3.57 5.89
CA THR A 18 -5.41 4.07 6.95
C THR A 18 -4.26 3.12 7.24
N PHE A 19 -3.14 3.69 7.69
CA PHE A 19 -2.09 2.97 8.40
C PHE A 19 -2.32 3.15 9.90
N THR A 20 -2.20 2.08 10.67
CA THR A 20 -2.35 2.12 12.13
C THR A 20 -1.08 1.63 12.81
N HIS A 21 -0.58 2.41 13.76
CA HIS A 21 0.58 2.09 14.57
C HIS A 21 0.32 2.48 16.03
N LYS A 22 0.51 1.56 16.99
CA LYS A 22 0.32 1.80 18.44
C LYS A 22 -1.00 2.51 18.81
N GLY A 23 -2.07 2.26 18.06
CA GLY A 23 -3.39 2.85 18.28
C GLY A 23 -3.62 4.21 17.63
N GLU A 24 -2.60 4.79 16.99
CA GLU A 24 -2.72 5.99 16.17
C GLU A 24 -2.99 5.60 14.70
N SER A 25 -3.94 6.31 14.08
CA SER A 25 -4.31 6.11 12.67
C SER A 25 -3.80 7.27 11.82
N TYR A 26 -3.20 6.92 10.69
CA TYR A 26 -2.58 7.81 9.73
C TYR A 26 -3.28 7.64 8.38
N PRO A 27 -3.59 8.73 7.64
CA PRO A 27 -4.18 8.60 6.31
C PRO A 27 -3.23 7.87 5.37
N ALA A 28 -3.75 6.90 4.62
CA ALA A 28 -3.00 6.21 3.58
C ALA A 28 -3.30 6.87 2.22
N GLU A 29 -2.54 7.91 1.90
CA GLU A 29 -2.60 8.51 0.57
C GLU A 29 -2.09 7.53 -0.49
N TYR A 30 -2.67 7.60 -1.69
CA TYR A 30 -2.47 6.58 -2.71
C TYR A 30 -2.37 7.12 -4.12
N HIS A 31 -1.67 6.35 -4.95
CA HIS A 31 -1.56 6.48 -6.39
C HIS A 31 -2.34 5.35 -7.07
N VAL A 32 -3.08 5.69 -8.12
CA VAL A 32 -3.92 4.75 -8.87
C VAL A 32 -3.21 4.36 -10.16
N ASN A 33 -2.79 3.09 -10.25
CA ASN A 33 -2.28 2.53 -11.50
C ASN A 33 -3.46 2.16 -12.43
N CYS A 34 -4.50 1.50 -11.90
CA CYS A 34 -5.75 1.23 -12.64
C CYS A 34 -6.95 0.92 -11.71
N LEU A 35 -8.19 1.19 -12.16
CA LEU A 35 -9.44 0.94 -11.41
C LEU A 35 -10.50 0.12 -12.17
N ASN A 36 -10.18 -0.40 -13.36
CA ASN A 36 -11.07 -1.33 -14.06
C ASN A 36 -10.29 -2.27 -14.98
N GLU A 37 -10.90 -3.40 -15.34
CA GLU A 37 -10.31 -4.43 -16.19
C GLU A 37 -9.72 -3.85 -17.49
N THR A 38 -10.42 -2.95 -18.18
CA THR A 38 -9.94 -2.36 -19.44
C THR A 38 -8.69 -1.51 -19.25
N ALA A 39 -8.63 -0.71 -18.19
CA ALA A 39 -7.45 0.09 -17.84
C ALA A 39 -6.28 -0.81 -17.43
N CYS A 40 -6.55 -1.93 -16.77
CA CYS A 40 -5.53 -2.90 -16.34
C CYS A 40 -5.07 -3.85 -17.46
N GLU A 41 -5.84 -4.04 -18.54
CA GLU A 41 -5.51 -4.91 -19.70
C GLU A 41 -4.78 -4.17 -20.84
N ALA A 42 -4.76 -2.84 -20.84
CA ALA A 42 -4.05 -2.04 -21.84
C ALA A 42 -2.56 -2.44 -21.90
N PRO A 43 -1.91 -2.47 -23.11
CA PRO A 43 -0.54 -2.94 -23.26
C PRO A 43 0.43 -2.15 -22.38
N PRO A 44 1.56 -2.77 -21.98
CA PRO A 44 2.29 -2.39 -20.80
C PRO A 44 2.83 -0.96 -20.84
N THR A 45 2.38 -0.15 -19.91
CA THR A 45 3.34 0.38 -18.94
C THR A 45 3.53 -0.56 -17.75
N ASN A 46 3.09 -1.85 -17.79
CA ASN A 46 3.01 -2.93 -16.74
C ASN A 46 4.10 -3.03 -15.64
N ALA A 47 5.12 -2.19 -15.63
CA ALA A 47 5.76 -1.82 -14.39
C ALA A 47 4.71 -1.21 -13.44
N ILE A 48 4.75 -1.64 -12.18
CA ILE A 48 4.23 -0.84 -11.08
C ILE A 48 4.96 0.51 -11.16
N ASP A 49 4.23 1.62 -11.26
CA ASP A 49 4.87 2.94 -11.39
C ASP A 49 5.83 3.13 -10.20
N PRO A 50 7.13 3.33 -10.45
CA PRO A 50 8.09 3.51 -9.38
C PRO A 50 7.71 4.73 -8.54
N TYR A 51 7.92 4.65 -7.22
CA TYR A 51 7.60 5.72 -6.29
C TYR A 51 8.12 7.11 -6.74
N SER A 52 9.27 7.16 -7.41
CA SER A 52 9.82 8.41 -7.96
C SER A 52 8.92 9.16 -8.94
N GLU A 53 7.99 8.48 -9.62
CA GLU A 53 7.09 9.07 -10.61
C GLU A 53 5.85 9.71 -9.98
N TRP A 54 5.38 9.19 -8.83
CA TRP A 54 4.15 9.67 -8.18
C TRP A 54 4.36 10.21 -6.75
N LYS A 55 5.59 10.21 -6.22
CA LYS A 55 5.92 10.72 -4.88
C LYS A 55 5.51 12.18 -4.62
N ASP A 56 5.33 12.98 -5.67
CA ASP A 56 4.94 14.39 -5.58
C ASP A 56 3.42 14.57 -5.77
N GLU A 57 2.70 13.50 -6.15
CA GLU A 57 1.24 13.46 -6.28
C GLU A 57 0.55 13.16 -4.95
N VAL A 58 1.25 12.44 -4.07
CA VAL A 58 0.82 12.14 -2.71
C VAL A 58 1.72 12.82 -1.69
N ASN A 59 1.21 13.03 -0.49
CA ASN A 59 1.96 13.42 0.69
C ASN A 59 1.89 12.30 1.74
N PRO A 60 2.81 11.31 1.68
CA PRO A 60 2.77 10.15 2.57
C PRO A 60 2.84 10.56 4.03
N ALA A 61 2.03 9.91 4.87
CA ALA A 61 2.07 10.16 6.30
C ALA A 61 3.42 9.75 6.91
N GLU A 62 3.94 10.56 7.83
CA GLU A 62 5.07 10.18 8.67
C GLU A 62 4.56 9.38 9.89
N VAL A 63 4.94 8.11 9.96
CA VAL A 63 4.61 7.20 11.06
C VAL A 63 5.82 7.08 11.97
N ASN A 64 5.66 7.44 13.24
CA ASN A 64 6.75 7.39 14.23
C ASN A 64 6.93 5.97 14.80
N ALA A 65 7.35 5.04 13.93
CA ALA A 65 7.61 3.65 14.28
C ALA A 65 9.11 3.34 14.37
N ASN A 66 9.44 2.33 15.17
CA ASN A 66 10.79 1.81 15.38
C ASN A 66 11.01 0.48 14.65
N ILE A 67 12.26 0.08 14.46
CA ILE A 67 12.59 -1.24 13.90
C ILE A 67 12.06 -2.33 14.84
N GLY A 68 11.34 -3.30 14.26
CA GLY A 68 10.61 -4.35 14.97
C GLY A 68 9.17 -3.99 15.34
N ASP A 69 8.76 -2.72 15.18
CA ASP A 69 7.35 -2.36 15.33
C ASP A 69 6.52 -2.87 14.14
N GLU A 70 5.22 -3.04 14.39
CA GLU A 70 4.22 -3.35 13.36
C GLU A 70 3.40 -2.10 12.98
N VAL A 71 3.15 -1.95 11.68
CA VAL A 71 2.18 -1.02 11.10
C VAL A 71 1.15 -1.84 10.34
N LYS A 72 -0.14 -1.56 10.53
CA LYS A 72 -1.22 -2.28 9.85
C LYS A 72 -1.91 -1.39 8.84
N ILE A 73 -2.13 -1.88 7.62
CA ILE A 73 -2.99 -1.19 6.65
C ILE A 73 -4.43 -1.69 6.79
N ALA A 74 -5.39 -0.77 6.85
CA ALA A 74 -6.81 -1.05 6.93
C ALA A 74 -7.53 -0.39 5.75
N PHE A 75 -8.24 -1.22 4.98
CA PHE A 75 -9.12 -0.77 3.91
C PHE A 75 -10.54 -0.51 4.47
N PRO A 76 -11.32 0.41 3.88
CA PRO A 76 -12.69 0.67 4.31
C PRO A 76 -13.57 -0.58 4.20
N GLU A 77 -14.54 -0.75 5.11
CA GLU A 77 -15.36 -1.97 5.22
C GLU A 77 -16.12 -2.32 3.94
N ASP A 78 -16.47 -1.31 3.14
CA ASP A 78 -17.18 -1.49 1.88
C ASP A 78 -16.29 -1.91 0.71
N VAL A 79 -14.97 -1.76 0.85
CA VAL A 79 -13.98 -2.15 -0.15
C VAL A 79 -13.61 -3.62 0.06
N PRO A 80 -13.70 -4.47 -0.99
CA PRO A 80 -13.25 -5.86 -0.86
C PRO A 80 -11.77 -5.92 -0.49
N ALA A 81 -11.35 -6.94 0.26
CA ALA A 81 -9.92 -7.14 0.53
C ALA A 81 -9.14 -7.39 -0.79
N PRO A 82 -7.94 -6.81 -0.96
CA PRO A 82 -7.11 -7.08 -2.13
C PRO A 82 -6.74 -8.55 -2.20
N LYS A 83 -6.59 -9.06 -3.43
CA LYS A 83 -6.16 -10.45 -3.68
C LYS A 83 -4.67 -10.62 -3.50
N ARG A 84 -3.90 -9.57 -3.74
CA ARG A 84 -2.48 -9.52 -3.43
C ARG A 84 -2.16 -8.20 -2.76
N LEU A 85 -1.33 -8.31 -1.73
CA LEU A 85 -0.77 -7.18 -1.03
C LEU A 85 0.73 -7.43 -0.92
N SER A 86 1.52 -6.52 -1.44
CA SER A 86 2.97 -6.57 -1.34
C SER A 86 3.50 -5.23 -0.88
N ILE A 87 4.72 -5.22 -0.37
CA ILE A 87 5.37 -4.02 0.10
C ILE A 87 6.72 -3.88 -0.59
N HIS A 88 7.03 -2.64 -0.98
CA HIS A 88 8.34 -2.24 -1.41
C HIS A 88 8.90 -1.25 -0.39
N LYS A 89 10.02 -1.63 0.22
CA LYS A 89 10.76 -0.77 1.15
C LYS A 89 11.88 -0.07 0.41
N GLN A 90 11.98 1.25 0.58
CA GLN A 90 13.09 2.07 0.10
C GLN A 90 13.83 2.70 1.28
N GLN A 91 15.12 2.38 1.41
CA GLN A 91 16.02 3.01 2.36
C GLN A 91 17.39 3.22 1.70
N GLY A 92 17.78 4.47 1.50
CA GLY A 92 18.98 4.79 0.72
C GLY A 92 18.87 4.27 -0.72
N ALA A 93 19.85 3.46 -1.15
CA ALA A 93 19.86 2.81 -2.47
C ALA A 93 19.26 1.39 -2.47
N THR A 94 18.80 0.90 -1.32
CA THR A 94 18.35 -0.48 -1.15
C THR A 94 16.82 -0.55 -1.24
N GLY A 95 16.34 -1.40 -2.16
CA GLY A 95 14.93 -1.73 -2.34
C GLY A 95 14.66 -3.20 -2.02
N VAL A 96 13.72 -3.52 -1.14
CA VAL A 96 13.29 -4.91 -0.86
C VAL A 96 11.79 -5.03 -1.09
N GLN A 97 11.36 -6.08 -1.78
CA GLN A 97 9.95 -6.37 -2.01
C GLN A 97 9.53 -7.66 -1.29
N GLU A 98 8.44 -7.60 -0.53
CA GLU A 98 7.91 -8.72 0.27
C GLU A 98 6.39 -8.81 0.11
N TYR A 99 5.83 -10.01 0.31
CA TYR A 99 4.38 -10.20 0.38
C TYR A 99 3.91 -9.97 1.81
N LEU A 100 2.83 -9.21 1.99
CA LEU A 100 2.28 -8.96 3.31
C LEU A 100 1.39 -10.12 3.75
N GLN A 101 1.59 -10.54 5.01
CA GLN A 101 0.68 -11.44 5.72
C GLN A 101 -0.18 -10.61 6.67
N ASP A 102 -1.49 -10.90 6.72
CA ASP A 102 -2.45 -10.28 7.66
C ASP A 102 -2.50 -8.73 7.62
N ASN A 103 -2.13 -8.12 6.49
CA ASN A 103 -2.03 -6.66 6.31
C ASN A 103 -1.05 -5.99 7.30
N VAL A 104 -0.11 -6.75 7.87
CA VAL A 104 0.89 -6.29 8.83
C VAL A 104 2.20 -6.02 8.11
N ILE A 105 2.80 -4.89 8.45
CA ILE A 105 4.07 -4.41 7.93
C ILE A 105 5.03 -4.32 9.11
N GLU A 106 6.01 -5.20 9.16
CA GLU A 106 7.10 -5.10 10.12
C GLU A 106 8.09 -4.02 9.66
N ILE A 107 8.42 -3.10 10.55
CA ILE A 107 9.40 -2.06 10.26
C ILE A 107 10.79 -2.67 10.36
N MET A 108 11.49 -2.76 9.24
CA MET A 108 12.84 -3.33 9.15
C MET A 108 13.78 -2.40 8.41
N GLY A 109 14.99 -2.19 8.91
CA GLY A 109 15.99 -1.36 8.23
C GLY A 109 17.11 -0.91 9.15
N GLU A 110 17.78 0.17 8.74
CA GLU A 110 18.84 0.83 9.50
C GLU A 110 18.26 1.94 10.40
N GLU A 111 18.83 2.07 11.59
CA GLU A 111 18.47 3.13 12.53
C GLU A 111 18.79 4.52 11.97
N ASN A 112 18.05 5.53 12.44
CA ASN A 112 18.24 6.96 12.15
C ASN A 112 18.21 7.33 10.66
N THR A 113 17.79 6.42 9.79
CA THR A 113 17.72 6.62 8.35
C THR A 113 16.29 6.47 7.87
N LYS A 114 15.77 7.50 7.21
CA LYS A 114 14.41 7.51 6.67
C LYS A 114 14.11 6.28 5.83
N ILE A 115 13.00 5.61 6.13
CA ILE A 115 12.48 4.49 5.35
C ILE A 115 11.17 4.93 4.71
N THR A 116 11.03 4.69 3.40
CA THR A 116 9.74 4.83 2.71
C THR A 116 9.20 3.45 2.42
N TYR A 117 7.96 3.21 2.80
CA TYR A 117 7.25 1.96 2.53
C TYR A 117 6.15 2.24 1.52
N ILE A 118 6.12 1.43 0.47
CA ILE A 118 5.12 1.47 -0.59
C ILE A 118 4.34 0.17 -0.56
N VAL A 119 3.07 0.23 -0.20
CA VAL A 119 2.16 -0.91 -0.18
C VAL A 119 1.43 -0.99 -1.51
N HIS A 120 1.65 -2.06 -2.25
CA HIS A 120 0.99 -2.35 -3.51
C HIS A 120 -0.18 -3.30 -3.27
N ALA A 121 -1.39 -2.83 -3.58
CA ALA A 121 -2.64 -3.58 -3.46
C ALA A 121 -3.22 -3.88 -4.85
N GLU A 122 -3.47 -5.16 -5.11
CA GLU A 122 -4.03 -5.65 -6.37
C GLU A 122 -5.35 -6.39 -6.11
N TRP A 123 -6.39 -5.98 -6.83
CA TRP A 123 -7.67 -6.66 -6.86
C TRP A 123 -7.83 -7.43 -8.17
N SER A 124 -8.44 -8.60 -8.06
CA SER A 124 -8.69 -9.45 -9.21
C SER A 124 -10.04 -10.13 -9.11
N GLU A 125 -10.75 -10.22 -10.22
CA GLU A 125 -11.98 -10.99 -10.36
C GLU A 125 -11.80 -12.03 -11.48
N LYS A 126 -12.15 -13.29 -11.20
CA LYS A 126 -12.05 -14.40 -12.17
C LYS A 126 -10.69 -14.52 -12.88
N GLY A 127 -9.61 -14.17 -12.18
CA GLY A 127 -8.23 -14.25 -12.69
C GLY A 127 -7.78 -13.03 -13.50
N LYS A 128 -8.61 -12.00 -13.64
CA LYS A 128 -8.26 -10.74 -14.29
C LYS A 128 -8.07 -9.64 -13.25
N LYS A 129 -7.01 -8.84 -13.42
CA LYS A 129 -6.75 -7.65 -12.59
C LYS A 129 -7.82 -6.61 -12.86
N THR A 130 -8.49 -6.15 -11.80
CA THR A 130 -9.58 -5.15 -11.88
C THR A 130 -9.20 -3.83 -11.23
N ALA A 131 -8.25 -3.82 -10.31
CA ALA A 131 -7.67 -2.59 -9.76
C ALA A 131 -6.24 -2.82 -9.27
N ASP A 132 -5.45 -1.77 -9.30
CA ASP A 132 -4.05 -1.73 -8.89
C ASP A 132 -3.74 -0.34 -8.30
N VAL A 133 -3.39 -0.32 -7.02
CA VAL A 133 -3.23 0.91 -6.23
C VAL A 133 -1.99 0.80 -5.35
N GLN A 134 -1.26 1.90 -5.20
CA GLN A 134 -0.09 2.01 -4.34
C GLN A 134 -0.34 3.01 -3.22
N PHE A 135 -0.06 2.63 -1.98
CA PHE A 135 -0.14 3.48 -0.80
C PHE A 135 1.26 3.71 -0.26
N ALA A 136 1.53 4.86 0.34
CA ALA A 136 2.84 5.11 0.95
C ALA A 136 2.76 5.67 2.37
N PHE A 137 3.75 5.30 3.18
CA PHE A 137 4.07 5.98 4.43
C PHE A 137 5.59 6.07 4.63
N ILE A 138 5.99 6.98 5.50
CA ILE A 138 7.40 7.26 5.79
C ILE A 138 7.67 7.00 7.27
N VAL A 139 8.76 6.31 7.57
CA VAL A 139 9.33 6.23 8.91
C VAL A 139 10.56 7.14 8.94
N PRO A 140 10.49 8.33 9.57
CA PRO A 140 11.49 9.38 9.36
C PRO A 140 12.84 9.07 10.01
N ARG A 141 12.84 8.53 11.24
CA ARG A 141 14.04 8.22 12.03
C ARG A 141 13.77 7.05 12.98
N PRO A 142 13.74 5.80 12.49
CA PRO A 142 13.50 4.65 13.36
C PRO A 142 14.70 4.39 14.26
N SER A 143 14.48 3.96 15.50
CA SER A 143 15.50 3.30 16.34
C SER A 143 15.17 1.81 16.49
N LEU A 144 16.06 1.00 17.06
CA LEU A 144 15.65 -0.31 17.55
C LEU A 144 14.55 -0.14 18.63
N ALA A 145 13.49 -0.95 18.55
CA ALA A 145 12.52 -1.04 19.64
C ALA A 145 13.21 -1.59 20.90
N GLU A 146 12.95 -0.98 22.06
CA GLU A 146 13.45 -1.42 23.37
C GLU A 146 12.77 -2.70 23.88
#